data_AF-A0A535HAQ5-F1
#
_entry.id   AF-A0A535HAQ5-F1
#
_cell.length_a   1.000
_cell.length_b   1.000
_cell.length_c   1.000
_cell.angle_alpha   90.00
_cell.angle_beta   90.00
_cell.angle_gamma   90.00
#
_symmetry.space_group_name_H-M   'P 1'
#
loop_
_entity.id
_entity.type
_entity.pdbx_description
1 polymer ?
#
loop_
_entity_poly.entity_id
_entity_poly.type
_entity_poly.pdbx_seq_one_letter_code
_entity_poly.pdbx_strand_id
1 'polypeptide(L)'
;MKTPKIQFEHPTQIAASTFLRAVAENDAAAVWERLSRETRGLLEGLYAARSALALQHAAGVEPSGEDARLAEVVAPLRASVLAALGGAERMGGFGVSGARLVDRVTVYVLLLPEFGEERIVTESDWRPSHLLAFVHESREWLIDLGRTAELSAEAELPSPLGVTR
;
A
#
# COMPACT_ATOMS: atom_id res chain seq x y z
N MET A 1 -0.65 31.12 16.02
CA MET A 1 0.38 30.81 14.99
C MET A 1 -0.31 30.07 13.86
N LYS A 2 -0.08 30.44 12.58
CA LYS A 2 -0.63 29.68 11.45
C LYS A 2 0.12 28.34 11.39
N THR A 3 -0.59 27.24 11.59
CA THR A 3 -0.03 25.91 11.41
C THR A 3 0.47 25.78 9.97
N PRO A 4 1.74 25.42 9.73
CA PRO A 4 2.24 25.24 8.37
C PRO A 4 1.35 24.22 7.65
N LYS A 5 0.84 24.60 6.48
CA LYS A 5 0.01 23.71 5.65
C LYS A 5 0.96 22.75 4.95
N ILE A 6 0.91 21.47 5.31
CA ILE A 6 1.68 20.43 4.61
C ILE A 6 1.17 20.41 3.17
N GLN A 7 2.01 20.83 2.23
CA GLN A 7 1.70 20.80 0.81
C GLN A 7 2.21 19.48 0.26
N PHE A 8 1.29 18.60 -0.12
CA PHE A 8 1.62 17.40 -0.86
C PHE A 8 1.93 17.76 -2.32
N GLU A 9 3.01 17.21 -2.85
CA GLU A 9 3.44 17.43 -4.24
C GLU A 9 2.61 16.59 -5.21
N HIS A 10 2.12 15.43 -4.75
CA HIS A 10 1.35 14.49 -5.57
C HIS A 10 0.28 13.75 -4.75
N PRO A 11 -0.92 13.46 -5.32
CA PRO A 11 -2.01 12.77 -4.61
C PRO A 11 -1.63 11.39 -4.04
N THR A 12 -0.62 10.73 -4.61
CA THR A 12 -0.15 9.42 -4.12
C THR A 12 0.45 9.46 -2.72
N GLN A 13 0.94 10.62 -2.26
CA GLN A 13 1.41 10.76 -0.89
C GLN A 13 0.26 10.59 0.10
N ILE A 14 -0.89 11.20 -0.20
CA ILE A 14 -2.10 11.04 0.59
C ILE A 14 -2.62 9.61 0.46
N ALA A 15 -2.62 9.04 -0.76
CA ALA A 15 -3.09 7.67 -0.97
C ALA A 15 -2.25 6.63 -0.20
N ALA A 16 -0.92 6.78 -0.17
CA ALA A 16 -0.01 5.94 0.61
C ALA A 16 -0.31 6.03 2.11
N SER A 17 -0.36 7.25 2.66
CA SER A 17 -0.65 7.44 4.09
C SER A 17 -2.03 6.92 4.48
N THR A 18 -3.04 7.10 3.62
CA THR A 18 -4.39 6.56 3.83
C THR A 18 -4.39 5.04 3.79
N PHE A 19 -3.67 4.42 2.86
CA PHE A 19 -3.54 2.96 2.80
C PHE A 19 -2.85 2.41 4.05
N LEU A 20 -1.70 2.98 4.46
CA LEU A 20 -0.97 2.54 5.65
C LEU A 20 -1.84 2.66 6.91
N ARG A 21 -2.62 3.75 7.02
CA ARG A 21 -3.59 3.92 8.11
C ARG A 21 -4.68 2.85 8.08
N ALA A 22 -5.28 2.60 6.92
CA ALA A 22 -6.32 1.58 6.77
C ALA A 22 -5.81 0.17 7.14
N VAL A 23 -4.57 -0.16 6.76
CA VAL A 23 -3.90 -1.41 7.18
C VAL A 23 -3.74 -1.45 8.70
N ALA A 24 -3.27 -0.38 9.33
CA ALA A 24 -3.10 -0.32 10.78
C ALA A 24 -4.44 -0.51 11.52
N GLU A 25 -5.47 0.23 11.10
CA GLU A 25 -6.82 0.26 11.67
C GLU A 25 -7.67 -0.97 11.34
N ASN A 26 -7.15 -1.90 10.52
CA ASN A 26 -7.87 -3.09 10.05
C ASN A 26 -9.16 -2.73 9.25
N ASP A 27 -9.13 -1.63 8.51
CA ASP A 27 -10.22 -1.20 7.65
C ASP A 27 -10.08 -1.86 6.27
N ALA A 28 -10.72 -3.02 6.11
CA ALA A 28 -10.63 -3.80 4.88
C ALA A 28 -11.23 -3.07 3.66
N ALA A 29 -12.28 -2.27 3.85
CA ALA A 29 -12.90 -1.50 2.78
C ALA A 29 -11.96 -0.39 2.30
N ALA A 30 -11.40 0.40 3.22
CA ALA A 30 -10.46 1.45 2.85
C ALA A 30 -9.16 0.88 2.26
N VAL A 31 -8.68 -0.28 2.72
CA VAL A 31 -7.57 -0.98 2.07
C VAL A 31 -7.94 -1.34 0.63
N TRP A 32 -9.07 -2.02 0.43
CA TRP A 32 -9.52 -2.50 -0.88
C TRP A 32 -9.69 -1.37 -1.90
N GLU A 33 -10.31 -0.27 -1.49
CA GLU A 33 -10.51 0.92 -2.32
C GLU A 33 -9.20 1.50 -2.84
N ARG A 34 -8.09 1.34 -2.11
CA ARG A 34 -6.77 1.85 -2.51
C ARG A 34 -6.01 0.93 -3.45
N LEU A 35 -6.51 -0.26 -3.75
CA LEU A 35 -5.83 -1.23 -4.61
C LEU A 35 -6.25 -1.10 -6.08
N SER A 36 -5.31 -1.33 -6.99
CA SER A 36 -5.54 -1.39 -8.43
C SER A 36 -6.48 -2.54 -8.80
N ARG A 37 -7.07 -2.49 -10.00
CA ARG A 37 -7.89 -3.60 -10.50
C ARG A 37 -7.11 -4.91 -10.57
N GLU A 38 -5.87 -4.85 -11.06
CA GLU A 38 -5.00 -6.02 -11.19
C GLU A 38 -4.70 -6.64 -9.82
N THR A 39 -4.40 -5.80 -8.84
CA THR A 39 -4.22 -6.24 -7.45
C THR A 39 -5.48 -6.89 -6.88
N ARG A 40 -6.65 -6.28 -7.05
CA ARG A 40 -7.91 -6.85 -6.55
C ARG A 40 -8.18 -8.23 -7.17
N GLY A 41 -7.99 -8.36 -8.48
CA GLY A 41 -8.12 -9.65 -9.19
C GLY A 41 -7.14 -10.71 -8.68
N LEU A 42 -5.89 -10.33 -8.39
CA LEU A 42 -4.92 -11.23 -7.75
C LEU A 42 -5.43 -11.71 -6.38
N LEU A 43 -5.91 -10.80 -5.54
CA LEU A 43 -6.41 -11.15 -4.20
C LEU A 43 -7.66 -12.04 -4.26
N GLU A 44 -8.58 -11.78 -5.19
CA GLU A 44 -9.74 -12.65 -5.45
C GLU A 44 -9.30 -14.05 -5.90
N GLY A 45 -8.30 -14.15 -6.78
CA GLY A 45 -7.72 -15.43 -7.20
C GLY A 45 -7.06 -16.19 -6.07
N LEU A 46 -6.28 -15.51 -5.22
CA LEU A 46 -5.68 -16.10 -4.02
C LEU A 46 -6.76 -16.56 -3.02
N TYR A 47 -7.82 -15.78 -2.85
CA TYR A 47 -8.96 -16.17 -2.04
C TYR A 47 -9.64 -17.42 -2.59
N ALA A 48 -9.92 -17.46 -3.90
CA ALA A 48 -10.50 -18.63 -4.57
C ALA A 48 -9.69 -19.89 -4.31
N ALA A 49 -8.37 -19.80 -4.47
CA ALA A 49 -7.45 -20.91 -4.26
C ALA A 49 -7.45 -21.40 -2.80
N ARG A 50 -7.33 -20.50 -1.81
CA ARG A 50 -7.33 -20.87 -0.39
C ARG A 50 -8.67 -21.46 0.07
N SER A 51 -9.77 -20.95 -0.47
CA SER A 51 -11.13 -21.36 -0.11
C SER A 51 -11.67 -22.51 -0.96
N ALA A 52 -10.85 -23.07 -1.87
CA ALA A 52 -11.24 -24.11 -2.83
C ALA A 52 -12.52 -23.75 -3.63
N LEU A 53 -12.66 -22.48 -4.02
CA LEU A 53 -13.79 -21.97 -4.79
C LEU A 53 -13.42 -21.88 -6.28
N ALA A 54 -14.44 -22.05 -7.13
CA ALA A 54 -14.30 -21.66 -8.53
C ALA A 54 -14.17 -20.12 -8.62
N LEU A 55 -13.32 -19.63 -9.52
CA LEU A 55 -12.96 -18.20 -9.60
C LEU A 55 -14.19 -17.29 -9.76
N GLN A 56 -15.19 -17.71 -10.54
CA GLN A 56 -16.43 -16.93 -10.72
C GLN A 56 -17.24 -16.73 -9.44
N HIS A 57 -17.02 -17.54 -8.40
CA HIS A 57 -17.67 -17.38 -7.09
C HIS A 57 -16.83 -16.53 -6.12
N ALA A 58 -15.54 -16.39 -6.38
CA ALA A 58 -14.63 -15.56 -5.59
C ALA A 58 -14.50 -14.13 -6.14
N ALA A 59 -14.75 -13.95 -7.44
CA ALA A 59 -14.67 -12.67 -8.11
C ALA A 59 -15.78 -11.69 -7.70
N GLY A 60 -15.54 -10.40 -7.94
CA GLY A 60 -16.51 -9.33 -7.76
C GLY A 60 -16.79 -9.04 -6.28
N VAL A 61 -15.73 -8.99 -5.47
CA VAL A 61 -15.85 -8.61 -4.06
C VAL A 61 -16.22 -7.13 -3.98
N GLU A 62 -17.35 -6.82 -3.35
CA GLU A 62 -17.83 -5.45 -3.26
C GLU A 62 -17.02 -4.62 -2.25
N PRO A 63 -16.74 -3.33 -2.57
CA PRO A 63 -15.92 -2.47 -1.72
C PRO A 63 -16.67 -1.94 -0.48
N SER A 64 -18.00 -2.05 -0.43
CA SER A 64 -18.87 -1.42 0.58
C SER A 64 -18.69 -1.95 2.00
N GLY A 65 -17.86 -2.97 2.22
CA GLY A 65 -17.72 -3.66 3.51
C GLY A 65 -18.91 -4.55 3.87
N GLU A 66 -19.99 -4.54 3.08
CA GLU A 66 -21.17 -5.39 3.26
C GLU A 66 -20.91 -6.82 2.76
N ASP A 67 -19.96 -6.99 1.84
CA ASP A 67 -19.52 -8.30 1.38
C ASP A 67 -18.67 -8.99 2.45
N ALA A 68 -19.21 -10.06 3.04
CA ALA A 68 -18.55 -10.84 4.07
C ALA A 68 -17.18 -11.39 3.63
N ARG A 69 -16.95 -11.58 2.31
CA ARG A 69 -15.69 -12.09 1.77
C ARG A 69 -14.55 -11.07 1.91
N LEU A 70 -14.86 -9.78 1.95
CA LEU A 70 -13.87 -8.71 1.86
C LEU A 70 -12.79 -8.81 2.94
N ALA A 71 -13.19 -9.06 4.18
CA ALA A 71 -12.27 -9.22 5.29
C ALA A 71 -11.34 -10.43 5.09
N GLU A 72 -11.86 -11.54 4.59
CA GLU A 72 -11.08 -12.77 4.32
C GLU A 72 -10.10 -12.59 3.16
N VAL A 73 -10.49 -11.80 2.16
CA VAL A 73 -9.67 -11.50 0.98
C VAL A 73 -8.51 -10.57 1.37
N VAL A 74 -8.76 -9.54 2.19
CA VAL A 74 -7.77 -8.53 2.56
C VAL A 74 -6.88 -8.96 3.73
N ALA A 75 -7.34 -9.82 4.63
CA ALA A 75 -6.59 -10.21 5.84
C ALA A 75 -5.16 -10.71 5.58
N PRO A 76 -4.88 -11.56 4.58
CA PRO A 76 -3.52 -12.00 4.26
C PRO A 76 -2.61 -10.85 3.80
N LEU A 77 -3.14 -9.91 3.02
CA LEU A 77 -2.40 -8.72 2.60
C LEU A 77 -2.04 -7.89 3.83
N ARG A 78 -3.02 -7.59 4.69
CA ARG A 78 -2.78 -6.85 5.94
C ARG A 78 -1.70 -7.52 6.79
N ALA A 79 -1.81 -8.83 7.01
CA ALA A 79 -0.84 -9.57 7.81
C ALA A 79 0.58 -9.45 7.23
N SER A 80 0.71 -9.54 5.90
CA SER A 80 2.00 -9.45 5.21
C SER A 80 2.59 -8.04 5.28
N VAL A 81 1.77 -7.01 5.12
CA VAL A 81 2.21 -5.61 5.25
C VAL A 81 2.62 -5.29 6.68
N LEU A 82 1.85 -5.73 7.69
CA LEU A 82 2.22 -5.56 9.09
C LEU A 82 3.53 -6.28 9.42
N ALA A 83 3.73 -7.50 8.91
CA ALA A 83 4.98 -8.22 9.10
C ALA A 83 6.17 -7.50 8.46
N ALA A 84 6.02 -6.99 7.24
CA ALA A 84 7.07 -6.27 6.52
C ALA A 84 7.42 -4.91 7.16
N LEU A 85 6.40 -4.17 7.62
CA LEU A 85 6.56 -2.82 8.16
C LEU A 85 6.74 -2.76 9.69
N GLY A 86 6.87 -3.92 10.34
CA GLY A 86 7.20 -4.01 11.77
C GLY A 86 6.04 -3.75 12.73
N GLY A 87 4.80 -3.99 12.29
CA GLY A 87 3.58 -3.92 13.09
C GLY A 87 2.75 -2.65 12.91
N ALA A 88 1.54 -2.64 13.49
CA ALA A 88 0.56 -1.58 13.30
C ALA A 88 1.03 -0.24 13.90
N GLU A 89 1.68 -0.29 15.06
CA GLU A 89 2.17 0.88 15.79
C GLU A 89 3.19 1.71 14.98
N ARG A 90 3.95 1.06 14.09
CA ARG A 90 4.99 1.70 13.28
C ARG A 90 4.45 2.37 12.02
N MET A 91 3.23 2.01 11.59
CA MET A 91 2.68 2.48 10.32
C MET A 91 2.46 4.00 10.28
N GLY A 92 2.10 4.60 11.41
CA GLY A 92 1.93 6.05 11.55
C GLY A 92 3.25 6.83 11.53
N GLY A 93 4.38 6.17 11.72
CA GLY A 93 5.71 6.79 11.80
C GLY A 93 6.41 6.99 10.45
N PHE A 94 5.96 6.32 9.38
CA PHE A 94 6.66 6.41 8.09
C PHE A 94 6.49 7.79 7.44
N GLY A 95 7.61 8.35 6.99
CA GLY A 95 7.59 9.47 6.05
C GLY A 95 7.26 8.97 4.64
N VAL A 96 6.48 9.74 3.88
CA VAL A 96 6.17 9.42 2.47
C VAL A 96 6.82 10.47 1.57
N SER A 97 7.76 10.03 0.72
CA SER A 97 8.43 10.94 -0.22
C SER A 97 7.48 11.53 -1.25
N GLY A 98 7.89 12.61 -1.92
CA GLY A 98 7.26 13.02 -3.18
C GLY A 98 7.25 11.89 -4.21
N ALA A 99 6.24 11.87 -5.07
CA ALA A 99 6.11 10.83 -6.09
C ALA A 99 7.26 10.88 -7.11
N ARG A 100 7.61 9.72 -7.63
CA ARG A 100 8.58 9.54 -8.72
C ARG A 100 7.86 8.92 -9.91
N LEU A 101 7.92 9.59 -11.05
CA LEU A 101 7.33 9.10 -12.31
C LEU A 101 8.20 7.99 -12.89
N VAL A 102 7.59 6.85 -13.16
CA VAL A 102 8.19 5.77 -13.95
C VAL A 102 7.78 5.95 -15.41
N ASP A 103 6.48 6.15 -15.63
CA ASP A 103 5.90 6.47 -16.93
C ASP A 103 4.66 7.38 -16.74
N ARG A 104 3.80 7.50 -17.76
CA ARG A 104 2.62 8.39 -17.72
C ARG A 104 1.50 7.91 -16.80
N VAL A 105 1.45 6.62 -16.50
CA VAL A 105 0.39 5.97 -15.71
C VAL A 105 0.95 5.24 -14.49
N THR A 106 2.27 5.21 -14.30
CA THR A 106 2.93 4.55 -13.16
C THR A 106 3.81 5.54 -12.40
N VAL A 107 3.61 5.61 -11.09
CA VAL A 107 4.50 6.33 -10.16
C VAL A 107 4.82 5.47 -8.95
N TYR A 108 5.87 5.81 -8.21
CA TYR A 108 6.09 5.25 -6.88
C TYR A 108 6.38 6.33 -5.85
N VAL A 109 6.18 6.00 -4.58
CA VAL A 109 6.64 6.78 -3.43
C VAL A 109 7.55 5.92 -2.58
N LEU A 110 8.50 6.55 -1.90
CA LEU A 110 9.39 5.89 -0.96
C LEU A 110 8.80 6.01 0.45
N LEU A 111 8.81 4.91 1.19
CA LEU A 111 8.52 4.89 2.62
C LEU A 111 9.84 5.11 3.37
N LEU A 112 9.97 6.29 3.94
CA LEU A 112 11.12 6.70 4.74
C LEU A 112 10.91 6.24 6.19
N PRO A 113 11.97 5.82 6.89
CA PRO A 113 11.87 5.42 8.28
C PRO A 113 11.30 6.54 9.17
N GLU A 114 10.80 6.17 10.33
CA GLU A 114 10.36 7.14 11.34
C GLU A 114 11.57 7.90 11.87
N PHE A 115 11.55 9.22 11.68
CA PHE A 115 12.64 10.11 12.11
C PHE A 115 12.42 10.74 13.49
N GLY A 116 11.31 10.41 14.17
CA GLY A 116 10.92 11.04 15.43
C GLY A 116 10.71 12.56 15.30
N GLU A 117 10.87 13.30 16.40
CA GLU A 117 10.85 14.77 16.39
C GLU A 117 12.16 15.40 15.88
N GLU A 118 13.21 14.59 15.67
CA GLU A 118 14.51 15.08 15.25
C GLU A 118 14.49 15.50 13.77
N ARG A 119 14.73 16.79 13.56
CA ARG A 119 14.70 17.40 12.21
C ARG A 119 16.03 17.30 11.47
N ILE A 120 17.05 16.72 12.08
CA ILE A 120 18.39 16.57 11.50
C ILE A 120 18.73 15.10 11.53
N VAL A 121 18.60 14.47 10.36
CA VAL A 121 18.82 13.05 10.15
C VAL A 121 20.06 12.91 9.26
N THR A 122 20.89 11.91 9.52
CA THR A 122 22.08 11.67 8.69
C THR A 122 21.65 11.05 7.35
N GLU A 123 22.49 11.15 6.32
CA GLU A 123 22.20 10.52 5.02
C GLU A 123 21.95 9.01 5.14
N SER A 124 22.60 8.34 6.10
CA SER A 124 22.36 6.93 6.43
C SER A 124 20.95 6.67 6.98
N ASP A 125 20.38 7.62 7.71
CA ASP A 125 19.01 7.52 8.25
C ASP A 125 17.97 7.77 7.14
N TRP A 126 18.36 8.47 6.07
CA TRP A 126 17.49 8.83 4.96
C TRP A 126 17.25 7.71 3.94
N ARG A 127 17.80 6.52 4.18
CA ARG A 127 17.64 5.38 3.29
C ARG A 127 16.17 4.96 3.26
N PRO A 128 15.55 4.89 2.07
CA PRO A 128 14.21 4.35 1.93
C PRO A 128 14.14 2.95 2.52
N SER A 129 13.12 2.70 3.31
CA SER A 129 12.88 1.37 3.86
C SER A 129 12.17 0.48 2.84
N HIS A 130 11.20 1.04 2.14
CA HIS A 130 10.31 0.35 1.20
C HIS A 130 9.82 1.35 0.14
N LEU A 131 9.08 0.87 -0.86
CA LEU A 131 8.35 1.72 -1.79
C LEU A 131 6.94 1.21 -2.03
N LEU A 132 6.02 2.09 -2.42
CA LEU A 132 4.69 1.73 -2.91
C LEU A 132 4.52 2.26 -4.33
N ALA A 133 4.20 1.36 -5.25
CA ALA A 133 3.89 1.70 -6.63
C ALA A 133 2.40 1.97 -6.80
N PHE A 134 2.09 2.93 -7.65
CA PHE A 134 0.75 3.35 -7.99
C PHE A 134 0.56 3.34 -9.50
N VAL A 135 -0.60 2.88 -9.93
CA VAL A 135 -1.08 2.99 -11.31
C VAL A 135 -2.26 3.95 -11.36
N HIS A 136 -2.36 4.71 -12.45
CA HIS A 136 -3.45 5.66 -12.66
C HIS A 136 -4.61 4.98 -13.40
N GLU A 137 -5.67 4.65 -12.66
CA GLU A 137 -6.86 3.97 -13.15
C GLU A 137 -8.10 4.75 -12.74
N SER A 138 -9.11 4.85 -13.60
CA SER A 138 -10.40 5.47 -13.26
C SER A 138 -10.30 6.89 -12.67
N ARG A 139 -9.26 7.67 -13.07
CA ARG A 139 -8.93 9.02 -12.57
C ARG A 139 -8.39 9.07 -11.13
N GLU A 140 -7.95 7.93 -10.61
CA GLU A 140 -7.35 7.79 -9.29
C GLU A 140 -5.98 7.10 -9.40
N TRP A 141 -5.13 7.35 -8.40
CA TRP A 141 -3.89 6.61 -8.24
C TRP A 141 -4.10 5.49 -7.22
N LEU A 142 -3.95 4.25 -7.67
CA LEU A 142 -4.22 3.05 -6.90
C LEU A 142 -2.95 2.23 -6.74
N ILE A 143 -2.76 1.63 -5.57
CA ILE A 143 -1.60 0.80 -5.25
C ILE A 143 -1.64 -0.47 -6.09
N ASP A 144 -0.54 -0.75 -6.76
CA ASP A 144 -0.37 -1.97 -7.53
C ASP A 144 0.72 -2.86 -6.90
N LEU A 145 0.34 -4.06 -6.45
CA LEU A 145 1.26 -4.96 -5.75
C LEU A 145 2.29 -5.58 -6.70
N GLY A 146 1.91 -5.85 -7.95
CA GLY A 146 2.83 -6.37 -8.97
C GLY A 146 3.93 -5.36 -9.26
N ARG A 147 3.55 -4.11 -9.56
CA ARG A 147 4.50 -3.01 -9.77
C ARG A 147 5.31 -2.68 -8.53
N THR A 148 4.70 -2.77 -7.35
CA THR A 148 5.42 -2.56 -6.09
C THR A 148 6.54 -3.60 -5.94
N ALA A 149 6.27 -4.87 -6.24
CA ALA A 149 7.26 -5.93 -6.17
C ALA A 149 8.38 -5.76 -7.21
N GLU A 150 8.02 -5.46 -8.47
CA GLU A 150 8.98 -5.22 -9.56
C GLU A 150 9.93 -4.06 -9.21
N LEU A 151 9.38 -2.89 -8.87
CA LEU A 151 10.17 -1.70 -8.57
C LEU A 151 10.99 -1.86 -7.29
N SER A 152 10.48 -2.58 -6.28
CA SER A 152 11.25 -2.87 -5.07
C SER A 152 12.48 -3.70 -5.40
N ALA A 153 12.34 -4.72 -6.26
CA ALA A 153 13.46 -5.56 -6.69
C ALA A 153 14.50 -4.76 -7.48
N GLU A 154 14.07 -3.89 -8.41
CA GLU A 154 14.96 -3.00 -9.17
C GLU A 154 15.71 -2.01 -8.26
N ALA A 155 15.08 -1.53 -7.20
CA ALA A 155 15.66 -0.61 -6.23
C ALA A 155 16.46 -1.29 -5.12
N GLU A 156 16.59 -2.63 -5.14
CA GLU A 156 17.17 -3.43 -4.05
C GLU A 156 16.53 -3.16 -2.67
N LEU A 157 15.24 -2.86 -2.65
CA LEU A 157 14.44 -2.63 -1.46
C LEU A 157 13.56 -3.84 -1.13
N PRO A 158 13.26 -4.09 0.16
CA PRO A 158 12.26 -5.07 0.53
C PRO A 158 10.87 -4.64 0.04
N SER A 159 10.05 -5.61 -0.35
CA SER A 159 8.65 -5.35 -0.66
C SER A 159 7.87 -5.09 0.64
N PRO A 160 7.15 -3.95 0.78
CA PRO A 160 6.33 -3.68 1.96
C PRO A 160 5.11 -4.58 2.06
N LEU A 161 4.91 -5.46 1.09
CA LEU A 161 3.78 -6.37 0.98
C LEU A 161 4.15 -7.77 1.44
N GLY A 162 5.41 -8.01 1.82
CA GLY A 162 5.92 -9.33 2.20
C GLY A 162 5.86 -10.36 1.06
N VAL A 163 5.94 -11.63 1.42
CA VAL A 163 5.63 -12.74 0.50
C VAL A 163 4.16 -13.06 0.67
N THR A 164 3.30 -12.55 -0.20
CA THR A 164 1.89 -12.98 -0.27
C THR A 164 1.87 -14.44 -0.72
N ARG A 165 1.75 -15.37 0.24
CA ARG A 165 1.57 -16.81 0.00
C ARG A 165 0.10 -17.19 0.10
#